data_AF-A0A9D7VGC9-F1
#
_entry.id   AF-A0A9D7VGC9-F1
#
_cell.length_a   1.000
_cell.length_b   1.000
_cell.length_c   1.000
_cell.angle_alpha   90.00
_cell.angle_beta   90.00
_cell.angle_gamma   90.00
#
_symmetry.space_group_name_H-M   'P 1'
#
loop_
_entity.id
_entity.type
_entity.pdbx_description
1 polymer ?
#
loop_
_entity_poly.entity_id
_entity_poly.type
_entity_poly.pdbx_seq_one_letter_code
_entity_poly.pdbx_strand_id
1 'polypeptide(L)'
;MSSENQLSLFDDSSFNQQDLIPTDAKISIPPGTYSTMTELAQHCDRCHRCVLGDTRTHAVVGRGNLKAPIMVVGEAPGQNEDETGLPFVGKSGQLLEKILASVNLSTEQDVYIANINKCLGGYTRIITEEGSKRLNWIVKNQWSGKVLSVDPNGSLVWKQVTGWYRSRLAGRQLYQVFFSDAKSNNKGEVGYIATADHPVLTRRGWIPVEELQDDDLVATGTPAPGSRGLQVLLGSLLGDACISSSGQFLENHSIQQAAYLKLKARVLNGFRPQVKEYLAKSQNGKTYQYLSMGLAKTYYLQDLREEWYANNKKDFPITALEKLDNFGLAIWYMDNGYWRRKSTDGQIRKSIDVEIALGNITPETAQKVVKYFETQGYRTYAVFKSTWRLFFRYGEGIRFLENIAEYIPASMRYKLPEELHSIPFNIEAYQEEAVVTYWKPVIKKLLPPKPDFDVVYCIDVEDTANFVTPAGVVHNCRPPENRVPTTQEITACKPYLLEQIRLVDPKIILLTGATALKSLTGDKRAITKIRGQWLEWEGRLCMPIFHPSYLLRNPSKERGSPKWLMWQDIQAVRAKLDEIRKTT
;
A
#
# COMPACT_ATOMS: atom_id res chain seq x y z
N MET A 1 -17.39 65.04 9.58
CA MET A 1 -17.34 64.46 10.94
C MET A 1 -16.36 65.29 11.76
N SER A 2 -16.55 65.41 13.08
CA SER A 2 -15.58 66.05 13.97
C SER A 2 -14.32 65.17 14.16
N SER A 3 -13.24 65.78 14.64
CA SER A 3 -11.99 65.08 15.00
C SER A 3 -12.18 64.06 16.14
N GLU A 4 -13.09 64.32 17.07
CA GLU A 4 -13.43 63.40 18.17
C GLU A 4 -14.01 62.08 17.64
N ASN A 5 -14.86 62.13 16.61
CA ASN A 5 -15.37 60.94 15.90
C ASN A 5 -14.31 60.21 15.06
N GLN A 6 -13.08 60.73 14.96
CA GLN A 6 -11.95 60.01 14.35
C GLN A 6 -11.02 59.39 15.40
N LEU A 7 -11.04 59.89 16.64
CA LEU A 7 -10.29 59.31 17.77
C LEU A 7 -11.03 58.12 18.38
N SER A 8 -12.36 58.16 18.49
CA SER A 8 -13.15 57.05 19.03
C SER A 8 -13.07 55.75 18.20
N LEU A 9 -12.57 55.81 16.95
CA LEU A 9 -12.27 54.64 16.12
C LEU A 9 -11.00 53.88 16.55
N PHE A 10 -10.23 54.39 17.53
CA PHE A 10 -9.04 53.74 18.09
C PHE A 10 -9.23 53.24 19.53
N ASP A 11 -10.31 53.64 20.22
CA ASP A 11 -10.61 53.25 21.61
C ASP A 11 -11.41 51.93 21.74
N ASP A 12 -11.65 51.25 20.62
CA ASP A 12 -12.41 49.98 20.57
C ASP A 12 -11.58 48.81 21.13
N SER A 13 -11.45 48.80 22.46
CA SER A 13 -10.67 47.89 23.30
C SER A 13 -11.29 46.47 23.41
N SER A 14 -11.83 45.99 22.29
CA SER A 14 -12.43 44.66 22.11
C SER A 14 -11.72 43.80 21.05
N PHE A 15 -10.67 44.31 20.39
CA PHE A 15 -9.80 43.54 19.49
C PHE A 15 -9.00 42.47 20.25
N ASN A 16 -9.57 41.27 20.33
CA ASN A 16 -8.90 40.09 20.86
C ASN A 16 -7.72 39.67 19.96
N GLN A 17 -6.48 39.94 20.38
CA GLN A 17 -5.27 39.64 19.61
C GLN A 17 -5.12 38.14 19.27
N GLN A 18 -5.81 37.26 20.01
CA GLN A 18 -5.83 35.81 19.79
C GLN A 18 -6.41 35.42 18.41
N ASP A 19 -7.29 36.24 17.83
CA ASP A 19 -7.99 35.93 16.58
C ASP A 19 -7.22 36.36 15.31
N LEU A 20 -6.05 36.99 15.46
CA LEU A 20 -5.21 37.51 14.35
C LEU A 20 -3.78 36.93 14.32
N ILE A 21 -3.58 35.72 14.87
CA ILE A 21 -2.25 35.10 14.87
C ILE A 21 -1.87 34.64 13.43
N PRO A 22 -0.71 35.05 12.87
CA PRO A 22 -0.46 34.90 11.43
C PRO A 22 -0.38 33.46 10.93
N THR A 23 -0.94 33.21 9.75
CA THR A 23 -0.86 31.93 9.04
C THR A 23 0.44 31.73 8.25
N ASP A 24 1.14 32.79 7.85
CA ASP A 24 2.46 32.68 7.19
C ASP A 24 3.55 32.36 8.23
N ALA A 25 4.33 31.31 7.98
CA ALA A 25 5.57 30.97 8.69
C ALA A 25 6.48 32.18 8.92
N LYS A 26 6.62 33.05 7.91
CA LYS A 26 7.56 34.19 7.88
C LYS A 26 7.21 35.28 8.88
N ILE A 27 5.93 35.44 9.22
CA ILE A 27 5.47 36.45 10.18
C ILE A 27 5.50 35.79 11.54
N SER A 28 6.46 36.14 12.41
CA SER A 28 6.57 35.52 13.74
C SER A 28 5.31 35.77 14.57
N ILE A 29 4.98 34.81 15.44
CA ILE A 29 4.05 35.03 16.53
C ILE A 29 4.76 35.98 17.54
N PRO A 30 4.11 37.05 18.02
CA PRO A 30 4.67 37.92 19.04
C PRO A 30 4.95 37.18 20.37
N PRO A 31 6.03 37.50 21.09
CA PRO A 31 6.18 37.06 22.47
C PRO A 31 5.04 37.62 23.35
N GLY A 32 4.47 36.79 24.22
CA GLY A 32 3.34 37.16 25.07
C GLY A 32 1.94 36.86 24.51
N THR A 33 1.83 36.28 23.31
CA THR A 33 0.52 35.99 22.66
C THR A 33 -0.40 35.06 23.47
N TYR A 34 0.15 34.17 24.31
CA TYR A 34 -0.66 33.24 25.12
C TYR A 34 -0.51 33.49 26.62
N SER A 35 -1.60 33.49 27.37
CA SER A 35 -1.57 33.61 28.83
C SER A 35 -1.28 32.27 29.52
N THR A 36 -1.67 31.15 28.91
CA THR A 36 -1.45 29.80 29.45
C THR A 36 -0.89 28.81 28.43
N MET A 37 -0.25 27.76 28.93
CA MET A 37 0.14 26.60 28.12
C MET A 37 -1.07 25.92 27.46
N THR A 38 -2.25 26.00 28.07
CA THR A 38 -3.49 25.44 27.52
C THR A 38 -3.94 26.20 26.28
N GLU A 39 -3.92 27.53 26.29
CA GLU A 39 -4.19 28.35 25.09
C GLU A 39 -3.16 28.07 23.99
N LEU A 40 -1.87 28.04 24.35
CA LEU A 40 -0.80 27.71 23.41
C LEU A 40 -1.04 26.33 22.79
N ALA A 41 -1.40 25.32 23.59
CA ALA A 41 -1.64 23.98 23.10
C ALA A 41 -2.86 23.90 22.19
N GLN A 42 -3.98 24.52 22.58
CA GLN A 42 -5.19 24.60 21.77
C GLN A 42 -4.96 25.33 20.44
N HIS A 43 -4.10 26.35 20.40
CA HIS A 43 -3.69 26.96 19.13
C HIS A 43 -2.68 26.08 18.37
N CYS A 44 -1.75 25.40 19.05
CA CYS A 44 -0.85 24.45 18.40
C CYS A 44 -1.62 23.32 17.70
N ASP A 45 -2.72 22.81 18.27
CA ASP A 45 -3.62 21.84 17.61
C ASP A 45 -4.33 22.41 16.37
N ARG A 46 -4.45 23.74 16.27
CA ARG A 46 -5.09 24.48 15.18
C ARG A 46 -4.10 25.23 14.27
N CYS A 47 -2.78 25.07 14.49
CA CYS A 47 -1.72 25.77 13.78
C CYS A 47 -1.50 25.19 12.37
N HIS A 48 -1.57 26.03 11.33
CA HIS A 48 -1.27 25.63 9.94
C HIS A 48 -0.17 26.50 9.30
N ARG A 49 0.77 26.98 10.13
CA ARG A 49 1.87 27.86 9.70
C ARG A 49 2.92 27.19 8.80
N CYS A 50 2.87 25.88 8.64
CA CYS A 50 3.58 25.13 7.61
C CYS A 50 2.82 23.84 7.29
N VAL A 51 3.21 23.16 6.21
CA VAL A 51 2.65 21.88 5.72
C VAL A 51 2.59 20.75 6.76
N LEU A 52 3.28 20.92 7.89
CA LEU A 52 3.30 20.01 9.03
C LEU A 52 2.15 20.21 10.01
N GLY A 53 1.36 21.28 9.91
CA GLY A 53 0.20 21.44 10.79
C GLY A 53 -0.81 20.30 10.67
N ASP A 54 -0.59 19.38 9.73
CA ASP A 54 -1.64 18.82 8.91
C ASP A 54 -1.68 17.29 8.81
N THR A 55 -0.71 16.45 9.28
CA THR A 55 -1.20 15.09 9.69
C THR A 55 -2.13 15.26 10.88
N ARG A 56 -1.76 16.19 11.76
CA ARG A 56 -1.23 15.75 13.06
C ARG A 56 -2.26 14.96 13.83
N THR A 57 -1.87 13.78 14.29
CA THR A 57 -2.74 13.00 15.16
C THR A 57 -3.04 13.82 16.41
N HIS A 58 -2.00 14.49 16.94
CA HIS A 58 -2.10 15.54 17.96
C HIS A 58 -1.01 16.59 17.77
N ALA A 59 -1.20 17.82 18.24
CA ALA A 59 -0.07 18.71 18.46
C ALA A 59 0.78 18.19 19.62
N VAL A 60 1.91 17.61 19.24
CA VAL A 60 3.03 17.29 20.14
C VAL A 60 3.66 18.58 20.66
N VAL A 61 2.95 19.24 21.57
CA VAL A 61 3.31 20.52 22.19
C VAL A 61 4.37 20.25 23.24
N GLY A 62 3.98 19.59 24.34
CA GLY A 62 4.92 19.18 25.36
C GLY A 62 4.35 18.38 26.51
N ARG A 63 5.24 17.83 27.32
CA ARG A 63 4.90 17.05 28.52
C ARG A 63 5.85 17.34 29.68
N GLY A 64 5.41 17.00 30.89
CA GLY A 64 6.16 17.20 32.13
C GLY A 64 5.70 18.43 32.91
N ASN A 65 6.47 18.84 33.92
CA ASN A 65 6.07 19.91 34.84
C ASN A 65 6.00 21.27 34.10
N LEU A 66 4.85 21.94 34.14
CA LEU A 66 4.67 23.27 33.54
C LEU A 66 5.42 24.41 34.27
N LYS A 67 6.04 24.12 35.42
CA LYS A 67 6.96 25.01 36.15
C LYS A 67 8.33 24.35 36.32
N ALA A 68 8.73 23.51 35.35
CA ALA A 68 9.99 22.79 35.39
C ALA A 68 11.20 23.74 35.36
N PRO A 69 12.17 23.61 36.28
CA PRO A 69 13.42 24.37 36.19
C PRO A 69 14.31 23.91 35.02
N ILE A 70 14.05 22.73 34.42
CA ILE A 70 14.72 22.22 33.23
C ILE A 70 13.71 22.07 32.08
N MET A 71 14.08 22.46 30.85
CA MET A 71 13.34 22.11 29.64
C MET A 71 14.21 21.34 28.64
N VAL A 72 13.66 20.33 27.96
CA VAL A 72 14.32 19.53 26.92
C VAL A 72 13.69 19.84 25.56
N VAL A 73 14.52 20.22 24.60
CA VAL A 73 14.08 20.55 23.23
C VAL A 73 14.50 19.45 22.26
N GLY A 74 13.49 18.87 21.58
CA GLY A 74 13.66 17.88 20.53
C GLY A 74 13.83 18.45 19.12
N GLU A 75 14.01 17.53 18.17
CA GLU A 75 14.07 17.83 16.73
C GLU A 75 12.68 17.69 16.09
N ALA A 76 12.08 16.50 16.17
CA ALA A 76 10.75 16.21 15.64
C ALA A 76 10.09 15.08 16.47
N PRO A 77 8.76 14.96 16.47
CA PRO A 77 8.06 13.78 16.97
C PRO A 77 8.44 12.58 16.10
N GLY A 78 8.73 11.45 16.74
CA GLY A 78 8.59 10.16 16.09
C GLY A 78 7.13 9.72 16.09
N GLN A 79 6.90 8.49 15.64
CA GLN A 79 5.56 7.91 15.52
C GLN A 79 4.78 7.93 16.84
N ASN A 80 5.35 7.32 17.90
CA ASN A 80 4.72 7.26 19.22
C ASN A 80 4.43 8.66 19.81
N GLU A 81 5.25 9.65 19.48
CA GLU A 81 5.05 11.02 19.95
C GLU A 81 3.86 11.71 19.28
N ASP A 82 3.67 11.57 17.95
CA ASP A 82 2.49 12.13 17.26
C ASP A 82 1.21 11.42 17.69
N GLU A 83 1.25 10.08 17.78
CA GLU A 83 0.12 9.25 18.18
C GLU A 83 -0.40 9.57 19.59
N THR A 84 0.48 9.92 20.53
CA THR A 84 0.11 10.28 21.91
C THR A 84 -0.06 11.77 22.17
N GLY A 85 0.45 12.65 21.28
CA GLY A 85 0.58 14.08 21.56
C GLY A 85 1.69 14.45 22.55
N LEU A 86 2.50 13.49 22.99
CA LEU A 86 3.46 13.64 24.08
C LEU A 86 4.89 13.40 23.56
N PRO A 87 5.83 14.38 23.62
CA PRO A 87 7.16 14.21 23.06
C PRO A 87 8.06 13.29 23.89
N PHE A 88 8.98 12.59 23.24
CA PHE A 88 9.89 11.60 23.84
C PHE A 88 9.15 10.54 24.68
N VAL A 89 8.29 9.74 24.05
CA VAL A 89 7.64 8.56 24.65
C VAL A 89 8.05 7.23 23.99
N GLY A 90 8.62 7.28 22.77
CA GLY A 90 9.21 6.13 22.10
C GLY A 90 10.51 5.65 22.75
N LYS A 91 11.22 4.72 22.09
CA LYS A 91 12.48 4.11 22.61
C LYS A 91 13.56 5.14 22.97
N SER A 92 13.60 6.27 22.26
CA SER A 92 14.44 7.44 22.53
C SER A 92 14.07 8.12 23.86
N GLY A 93 12.77 8.33 24.10
CA GLY A 93 12.25 8.88 25.35
C GLY A 93 12.46 7.96 26.55
N GLN A 94 12.22 6.66 26.38
CA GLN A 94 12.49 5.66 27.43
C GLN A 94 13.98 5.59 27.83
N LEU A 95 14.89 5.99 26.94
CA LEU A 95 16.31 6.16 27.27
C LEU A 95 16.57 7.50 27.98
N LEU A 96 15.91 8.59 27.55
CA LEU A 96 16.01 9.90 28.21
C LEU A 96 15.55 9.84 29.68
N GLU A 97 14.40 9.23 29.96
CA GLU A 97 13.89 9.05 31.33
C GLU A 97 14.89 8.29 32.21
N LYS A 98 15.50 7.22 31.69
CA LYS A 98 16.53 6.43 32.41
C LYS A 98 17.82 7.23 32.67
N ILE A 99 18.14 8.19 31.82
CA ILE A 99 19.29 9.08 31.99
C ILE A 99 18.98 10.16 33.04
N LEU A 100 17.80 10.78 33.01
CA LEU A 100 17.34 11.75 34.02
C LEU A 100 17.23 11.10 35.42
N ALA A 101 16.61 9.92 35.50
CA ALA A 101 16.48 9.17 36.74
C ALA A 101 17.85 8.78 37.35
N SER A 102 18.88 8.59 36.52
CA SER A 102 20.23 8.25 37.01
C SER A 102 20.94 9.36 37.80
N VAL A 103 20.35 10.56 37.84
CA VAL A 103 20.78 11.71 38.67
C VAL A 103 19.63 12.25 39.54
N ASN A 104 18.63 11.42 39.83
CA ASN A 104 17.43 11.77 40.61
C ASN A 104 16.65 12.98 40.04
N LEU A 105 16.56 13.11 38.72
CA LEU A 105 15.65 14.04 38.04
C LEU A 105 14.47 13.25 37.45
N SER A 106 13.28 13.85 37.49
CA SER A 106 12.06 13.25 36.94
C SER A 106 11.32 14.19 35.99
N THR A 107 10.67 13.64 34.97
CA THR A 107 9.85 14.44 34.04
C THR A 107 8.55 14.94 34.70
N GLU A 108 8.14 14.36 35.83
CA GLU A 108 6.96 14.82 36.59
C GLU A 108 7.26 16.03 37.50
N GLN A 109 8.50 16.20 37.98
CA GLN A 109 8.86 17.25 38.94
C GLN A 109 9.87 18.27 38.39
N ASP A 110 10.87 17.84 37.62
CA ASP A 110 12.03 18.68 37.28
C ASP A 110 12.09 19.13 35.81
N VAL A 111 11.37 18.46 34.88
CA VAL A 111 11.58 18.62 33.43
C VAL A 111 10.29 18.86 32.63
N TYR A 112 10.35 19.72 31.61
CA TYR A 112 9.36 19.85 30.53
C TYR A 112 9.99 19.52 29.15
N ILE A 113 9.24 19.05 28.14
CA ILE A 113 9.78 18.52 26.87
C ILE A 113 8.95 18.99 25.64
N ALA A 114 9.54 19.33 24.47
CA ALA A 114 8.85 19.85 23.24
C ALA A 114 9.44 19.43 21.85
N ASN A 115 8.72 19.63 20.70
CA ASN A 115 8.97 19.00 19.35
C ASN A 115 8.38 19.70 18.04
N ILE A 116 8.42 19.04 16.83
CA ILE A 116 7.96 19.53 15.46
C ILE A 116 7.07 18.59 14.50
N ASN A 117 7.59 17.92 13.43
CA ASN A 117 7.00 17.41 12.11
C ASN A 117 5.81 16.36 11.96
N LYS A 118 5.21 16.21 10.72
CA LYS A 118 3.84 15.61 10.32
C LYS A 118 3.52 15.33 8.77
N CYS A 119 2.26 15.11 8.21
CA CYS A 119 1.82 14.42 6.89
C CYS A 119 0.28 14.38 6.38
N LEU A 120 -0.37 13.22 5.98
CA LEU A 120 -1.14 12.86 4.68
C LEU A 120 -2.69 13.14 4.33
N GLY A 121 -3.52 12.19 3.75
CA GLY A 121 -4.30 12.29 2.42
C GLY A 121 -5.75 11.64 2.18
N GLY A 122 -6.48 11.87 1.06
CA GLY A 122 -8.00 11.89 0.95
C GLY A 122 -9.01 10.69 1.11
N TYR A 123 -10.29 10.93 0.70
CA TYR A 123 -11.61 10.22 0.94
C TYR A 123 -11.75 8.72 0.52
N THR A 124 -10.63 8.05 0.26
CA THR A 124 -10.46 6.83 -0.54
C THR A 124 -11.16 5.57 0.03
N ARG A 125 -11.42 4.57 -0.82
CA ARG A 125 -11.84 3.21 -0.39
C ARG A 125 -10.60 2.32 -0.20
N ILE A 126 -10.64 1.43 0.78
CA ILE A 126 -9.61 0.40 1.01
C ILE A 126 -10.22 -0.98 0.77
N ILE A 127 -9.42 -1.94 0.33
CA ILE A 127 -9.80 -3.36 0.26
C ILE A 127 -9.48 -4.04 1.61
N THR A 128 -10.49 -4.70 2.18
CA THR A 128 -10.46 -5.37 3.49
C THR A 128 -10.92 -6.83 3.36
N GLU A 129 -10.61 -7.68 4.34
CA GLU A 129 -11.02 -9.09 4.29
C GLU A 129 -12.56 -9.25 4.27
N GLU A 130 -13.27 -8.31 4.92
CA GLU A 130 -14.73 -8.19 4.94
C GLU A 130 -15.36 -7.53 3.69
N GLY A 131 -14.56 -7.16 2.67
CA GLY A 131 -15.03 -6.42 1.49
C GLY A 131 -14.37 -5.04 1.34
N SER A 132 -15.09 -3.99 0.93
CA SER A 132 -14.51 -2.64 0.82
C SER A 132 -15.11 -1.67 1.82
N LYS A 133 -14.24 -0.95 2.54
CA LYS A 133 -14.59 0.08 3.52
C LYS A 133 -13.99 1.42 3.11
N ARG A 134 -14.55 2.54 3.57
CA ARG A 134 -13.95 3.88 3.34
C ARG A 134 -12.82 4.12 4.32
N LEU A 135 -11.71 4.72 3.88
CA LEU A 135 -10.57 5.08 4.72
C LEU A 135 -11.00 5.99 5.89
N ASN A 136 -11.83 7.00 5.62
CA ASN A 136 -12.39 7.85 6.66
C ASN A 136 -13.38 7.16 7.61
N TRP A 137 -13.93 5.99 7.24
CA TRP A 137 -14.70 5.14 8.16
C TRP A 137 -13.76 4.27 9.00
N ILE A 138 -12.76 3.63 8.38
CA ILE A 138 -11.75 2.81 9.07
C ILE A 138 -11.10 3.63 10.18
N VAL A 139 -10.68 4.86 9.87
CA VAL A 139 -10.07 5.79 10.83
C VAL A 139 -11.04 6.23 11.92
N LYS A 140 -12.26 6.68 11.57
CA LYS A 140 -13.24 7.17 12.57
C LYS A 140 -13.72 6.11 13.55
N ASN A 141 -13.66 4.83 13.19
CA ASN A 141 -14.10 3.71 14.02
C ASN A 141 -12.92 2.91 14.59
N GLN A 142 -11.67 3.36 14.37
CA GLN A 142 -10.44 2.64 14.73
C GLN A 142 -10.49 1.15 14.35
N TRP A 143 -11.01 0.85 13.15
CA TRP A 143 -11.30 -0.52 12.73
C TRP A 143 -10.00 -1.30 12.52
N SER A 144 -9.82 -2.34 13.31
CA SER A 144 -8.62 -3.19 13.42
C SER A 144 -8.85 -4.59 12.83
N GLY A 145 -9.39 -4.67 11.61
CA GLY A 145 -9.29 -5.89 10.79
C GLY A 145 -8.17 -5.80 9.76
N LYS A 146 -8.12 -6.72 8.80
CA LYS A 146 -7.05 -6.80 7.81
C LYS A 146 -7.40 -6.11 6.50
N VAL A 147 -6.42 -5.36 5.99
CA VAL A 147 -6.40 -4.77 4.65
C VAL A 147 -5.58 -5.62 3.69
N LEU A 148 -5.88 -5.52 2.40
CA LEU A 148 -5.04 -6.12 1.36
C LEU A 148 -3.81 -5.23 1.13
N SER A 149 -2.64 -5.84 1.04
CA SER A 149 -1.33 -5.21 0.85
C SER A 149 -0.50 -5.99 -0.17
N VAL A 150 0.63 -5.42 -0.59
CA VAL A 150 1.63 -6.09 -1.44
C VAL A 150 2.92 -6.31 -0.66
N ASP A 151 3.50 -7.52 -0.79
CA ASP A 151 4.80 -7.87 -0.22
C ASP A 151 5.97 -7.44 -1.16
N PRO A 152 7.25 -7.52 -0.72
CA PRO A 152 8.40 -7.17 -1.56
C PRO A 152 8.55 -7.98 -2.86
N ASN A 153 7.88 -9.12 -2.99
CA ASN A 153 7.88 -9.97 -4.17
C ASN A 153 6.72 -9.64 -5.14
N GLY A 154 5.87 -8.66 -4.81
CA GLY A 154 4.66 -8.32 -5.58
C GLY A 154 3.44 -9.20 -5.26
N SER A 155 3.51 -10.05 -4.23
CA SER A 155 2.46 -10.99 -3.84
C SER A 155 1.38 -10.31 -2.98
N LEU A 156 0.12 -10.73 -3.15
CA LEU A 156 -1.02 -10.16 -2.42
C LEU A 156 -1.18 -10.79 -1.04
N VAL A 157 -1.08 -9.98 0.02
CA VAL A 157 -1.10 -10.44 1.42
C VAL A 157 -2.11 -9.67 2.27
N TRP A 158 -2.78 -10.37 3.20
CA TRP A 158 -3.68 -9.75 4.17
C TRP A 158 -2.88 -9.32 5.40
N LYS A 159 -2.97 -8.04 5.76
CA LYS A 159 -2.18 -7.41 6.82
C LYS A 159 -3.03 -6.59 7.76
N GLN A 160 -2.74 -6.70 9.05
CA GLN A 160 -3.44 -6.06 10.14
C GLN A 160 -3.33 -4.53 10.08
N VAL A 161 -4.45 -3.83 10.21
CA VAL A 161 -4.44 -2.38 10.46
C VAL A 161 -4.01 -2.13 11.90
N THR A 162 -3.02 -1.25 12.08
CA THR A 162 -2.33 -0.97 13.35
C THR A 162 -2.33 0.50 13.76
N GLY A 163 -2.70 1.42 12.87
CA GLY A 163 -2.80 2.85 13.15
C GLY A 163 -3.82 3.56 12.26
N TRP A 164 -4.30 4.73 12.70
CA TRP A 164 -5.42 5.45 12.09
C TRP A 164 -5.20 6.96 12.16
N TYR A 165 -5.10 7.63 11.01
CA TYR A 165 -4.66 9.03 10.91
C TYR A 165 -5.72 9.91 10.25
N ARG A 166 -5.90 11.14 10.73
CA ARG A 166 -6.85 12.13 10.21
C ARG A 166 -6.25 13.53 10.23
N SER A 167 -6.22 14.15 9.07
CA SER A 167 -5.27 15.16 8.62
C SER A 167 -5.98 16.30 7.86
N ARG A 168 -5.31 17.40 7.54
CA ARG A 168 -5.79 18.52 6.72
C ARG A 168 -5.02 18.62 5.40
N LEU A 169 -5.59 19.30 4.39
CA LEU A 169 -5.02 19.27 3.04
C LEU A 169 -3.69 20.04 2.90
N ALA A 170 -3.44 21.06 3.74
CA ALA A 170 -2.15 21.76 3.82
C ALA A 170 -1.70 22.47 2.52
N GLY A 171 -2.62 22.97 1.69
CA GLY A 171 -2.31 23.55 0.38
C GLY A 171 -1.79 22.56 -0.67
N ARG A 172 -1.75 21.26 -0.36
CA ARG A 172 -1.24 20.24 -1.29
C ARG A 172 -2.20 20.04 -2.45
N GLN A 173 -1.62 19.96 -3.65
CA GLN A 173 -2.36 19.56 -4.84
C GLN A 173 -2.94 18.16 -4.64
N LEU A 174 -4.22 18.00 -4.93
CA LEU A 174 -4.86 16.69 -5.04
C LEU A 174 -4.82 16.21 -6.48
N TYR A 175 -4.43 14.96 -6.67
CA TYR A 175 -4.53 14.25 -7.93
C TYR A 175 -5.57 13.14 -7.79
N GLN A 176 -6.46 13.04 -8.78
CA GLN A 176 -7.25 11.84 -9.01
C GLN A 176 -6.44 10.91 -9.93
N VAL A 177 -6.18 9.69 -9.48
CA VAL A 177 -5.47 8.65 -10.23
C VAL A 177 -6.44 7.54 -10.57
N PHE A 178 -6.51 7.16 -11.85
CA PHE A 178 -7.45 6.18 -12.39
C PHE A 178 -6.82 5.46 -13.59
N PHE A 179 -7.28 4.25 -13.89
CA PHE A 179 -6.73 3.48 -15.02
C PHE A 179 -7.04 4.14 -16.36
N SER A 180 -6.12 4.07 -17.33
CA SER A 180 -6.26 4.75 -18.64
C SER A 180 -7.48 4.28 -19.44
N ASP A 181 -7.97 3.06 -19.18
CA ASP A 181 -9.17 2.48 -19.79
C ASP A 181 -10.44 2.64 -18.94
N ALA A 182 -10.41 3.43 -17.86
CA ALA A 182 -11.52 3.59 -16.92
C ALA A 182 -12.75 4.25 -17.59
N LYS A 183 -13.61 3.42 -18.17
CA LYS A 183 -14.86 3.83 -18.86
C LYS A 183 -15.68 4.76 -17.97
N SER A 184 -15.80 6.02 -18.39
CA SER A 184 -16.60 7.05 -17.71
C SER A 184 -18.06 6.62 -17.65
N ASN A 185 -18.50 6.22 -16.45
CA ASN A 185 -19.89 5.95 -16.14
C ASN A 185 -20.54 7.20 -15.54
N ASN A 186 -21.88 7.24 -15.44
CA ASN A 186 -22.65 8.32 -14.78
C ASN A 186 -22.39 8.46 -13.25
N LYS A 187 -21.27 7.93 -12.74
CA LYS A 187 -20.78 8.00 -11.36
C LYS A 187 -19.28 8.37 -11.27
N GLY A 188 -18.64 8.75 -12.38
CA GLY A 188 -17.21 9.10 -12.49
C GLY A 188 -16.29 7.92 -12.84
N GLU A 189 -15.02 8.22 -13.12
CA GLU A 189 -13.97 7.20 -13.33
C GLU A 189 -13.66 6.45 -12.01
N VAL A 190 -13.28 5.18 -12.11
CA VAL A 190 -12.86 4.40 -10.93
C VAL A 190 -11.42 4.74 -10.61
N GLY A 191 -11.25 5.60 -9.60
CA GLY A 191 -9.94 6.09 -9.15
C GLY A 191 -9.81 6.18 -7.62
N TYR A 192 -8.63 6.62 -7.17
CA TYR A 192 -8.42 7.16 -5.83
C TYR A 192 -8.03 8.64 -5.92
N ILE A 193 -8.14 9.35 -4.79
CA ILE A 193 -7.67 10.74 -4.66
C ILE A 193 -6.55 10.75 -3.62
N ALA A 194 -5.41 11.30 -4.00
CA ALA A 194 -4.23 11.44 -3.16
C ALA A 194 -3.61 12.84 -3.32
N THR A 195 -2.70 13.19 -2.43
CA THR A 195 -1.87 14.39 -2.58
C THR A 195 -0.68 14.12 -3.49
N ALA A 196 -0.07 15.18 -4.03
CA ALA A 196 1.15 15.15 -4.85
C ALA A 196 2.26 14.24 -4.29
N ASP A 197 2.54 14.37 -2.99
CA ASP A 197 3.60 13.71 -2.23
C ASP A 197 3.33 12.23 -1.88
N HIS A 198 2.17 11.68 -2.27
CA HIS A 198 1.76 10.34 -1.84
C HIS A 198 2.46 9.24 -2.66
N PRO A 199 3.13 8.24 -2.05
CA PRO A 199 3.83 7.20 -2.82
C PRO A 199 2.88 6.13 -3.38
N VAL A 200 3.05 5.80 -4.66
CA VAL A 200 2.34 4.73 -5.40
C VAL A 200 3.34 3.69 -5.92
N LEU A 201 2.96 2.42 -5.89
CA LEU A 201 3.81 1.32 -6.37
C LEU A 201 3.73 1.18 -7.90
N THR A 202 4.82 1.48 -8.58
CA THR A 202 4.98 1.33 -10.04
C THR A 202 5.99 0.24 -10.39
N ARG A 203 6.08 -0.11 -11.68
CA ARG A 203 7.19 -0.92 -12.21
C ARG A 203 8.58 -0.28 -12.02
N ARG A 204 8.64 1.02 -11.71
CA ARG A 204 9.86 1.78 -11.40
C ARG A 204 10.19 1.81 -9.89
N GLY A 205 9.34 1.19 -9.06
CA GLY A 205 9.39 1.26 -7.59
C GLY A 205 8.32 2.21 -7.01
N TRP A 206 8.51 2.62 -5.76
CA TRP A 206 7.67 3.63 -5.12
C TRP A 206 8.06 5.03 -5.62
N ILE A 207 7.11 5.76 -6.21
CA ILE A 207 7.28 7.16 -6.63
C ILE A 207 6.11 8.03 -6.13
N PRO A 208 6.29 9.34 -5.94
CA PRO A 208 5.19 10.27 -5.68
C PRO A 208 4.16 10.30 -6.82
N VAL A 209 2.88 10.54 -6.50
CA VAL A 209 1.83 10.74 -7.51
C VAL A 209 2.12 11.95 -8.41
N GLU A 210 2.84 12.97 -7.94
CA GLU A 210 3.31 14.07 -8.80
C GLU A 210 4.40 13.66 -9.82
N GLU A 211 5.05 12.50 -9.66
CA GLU A 211 6.04 11.94 -10.59
C GLU A 211 5.49 10.85 -11.55
N LEU A 212 4.26 10.36 -11.33
CA LEU A 212 3.57 9.50 -12.31
C LEU A 212 3.50 10.18 -13.69
N GLN A 213 3.75 9.43 -14.75
CA GLN A 213 3.45 9.82 -16.12
C GLN A 213 2.17 9.13 -16.58
N ASP A 214 1.50 9.67 -17.60
CA ASP A 214 0.36 8.96 -18.19
C ASP A 214 0.83 7.63 -18.80
N ASP A 215 0.03 6.59 -18.60
CA ASP A 215 0.31 5.18 -18.89
C ASP A 215 1.45 4.51 -18.06
N ASP A 216 1.94 5.12 -16.97
CA ASP A 216 2.77 4.40 -15.98
C ASP A 216 2.03 3.16 -15.44
N LEU A 217 2.73 2.02 -15.39
CA LEU A 217 2.17 0.78 -14.86
C LEU A 217 2.21 0.76 -13.33
N VAL A 218 1.07 1.03 -12.69
CA VAL A 218 0.88 0.87 -11.23
C VAL A 218 0.44 -0.55 -10.88
N ALA A 219 0.81 -1.01 -9.69
CA ALA A 219 0.23 -2.19 -9.08
C ALA A 219 -1.24 -1.92 -8.75
N THR A 220 -2.17 -2.78 -9.18
CA THR A 220 -3.61 -2.59 -8.95
C THR A 220 -4.10 -3.17 -7.61
N GLY A 221 -3.34 -4.12 -7.04
CA GLY A 221 -3.74 -4.90 -5.88
C GLY A 221 -4.83 -5.95 -6.17
N THR A 222 -5.19 -6.18 -7.43
CA THR A 222 -6.07 -7.30 -7.83
C THR A 222 -5.25 -8.50 -8.31
N PRO A 223 -5.69 -9.75 -8.07
CA PRO A 223 -4.98 -10.93 -8.54
C PRO A 223 -4.74 -10.96 -10.05
N ALA A 224 -3.47 -11.09 -10.41
CA ALA A 224 -3.00 -11.68 -11.67
C ALA A 224 -2.54 -13.13 -11.40
N PRO A 225 -2.53 -14.00 -12.43
CA PRO A 225 -2.06 -15.37 -12.25
C PRO A 225 -0.53 -15.41 -12.08
N GLY A 226 -0.07 -16.38 -11.30
CA GLY A 226 1.32 -16.84 -11.37
C GLY A 226 1.56 -17.71 -12.61
N SER A 227 2.72 -18.37 -12.66
CA SER A 227 3.17 -19.20 -13.77
C SER A 227 2.23 -20.37 -14.09
N ARG A 228 1.80 -21.13 -13.09
CA ARG A 228 0.87 -22.27 -13.23
C ARG A 228 -0.57 -21.78 -13.32
N GLY A 229 -0.93 -20.73 -12.57
CA GLY A 229 -2.23 -20.07 -12.70
C GLY A 229 -2.53 -19.60 -14.13
N LEU A 230 -1.52 -19.13 -14.85
CA LEU A 230 -1.64 -18.66 -16.24
C LEU A 230 -1.99 -19.83 -17.18
N GLN A 231 -1.29 -20.95 -17.03
CA GLN A 231 -1.54 -22.16 -17.82
C GLN A 231 -2.95 -22.69 -17.63
N VAL A 232 -3.46 -22.71 -16.38
CA VAL A 232 -4.85 -23.12 -16.12
C VAL A 232 -5.85 -22.13 -16.73
N LEU A 233 -5.70 -20.82 -16.50
CA LEU A 233 -6.64 -19.83 -17.06
C LEU A 233 -6.70 -19.88 -18.59
N LEU A 234 -5.55 -19.87 -19.26
CA LEU A 234 -5.49 -19.84 -20.72
C LEU A 234 -5.90 -21.19 -21.32
N GLY A 235 -5.44 -22.32 -20.76
CA GLY A 235 -5.83 -23.66 -21.20
C GLY A 235 -7.34 -23.91 -21.08
N SER A 236 -7.93 -23.55 -19.92
CA SER A 236 -9.38 -23.57 -19.71
C SER A 236 -10.13 -22.64 -20.67
N LEU A 237 -9.57 -21.46 -20.97
CA LEU A 237 -10.20 -20.53 -21.91
C LEU A 237 -10.08 -20.97 -23.37
N LEU A 238 -9.11 -21.80 -23.76
CA LEU A 238 -9.21 -22.53 -25.04
C LEU A 238 -10.18 -23.72 -24.94
N GLY A 239 -10.32 -24.28 -23.74
CA GLY A 239 -11.26 -25.33 -23.34
C GLY A 239 -12.70 -24.87 -23.09
N ASP A 240 -13.29 -25.44 -22.03
CA ASP A 240 -14.72 -25.33 -21.68
C ASP A 240 -15.08 -24.00 -20.99
N ALA A 241 -14.09 -23.22 -20.54
CA ALA A 241 -14.33 -21.96 -19.85
C ALA A 241 -14.68 -20.80 -20.79
N CYS A 242 -15.32 -19.79 -20.22
CA CYS A 242 -15.58 -18.52 -20.86
C CYS A 242 -15.47 -17.36 -19.85
N ILE A 243 -15.23 -16.15 -20.34
CA ILE A 243 -15.46 -14.94 -19.54
C ILE A 243 -16.71 -14.25 -20.07
N SER A 244 -17.69 -14.08 -19.19
CA SER A 244 -18.95 -13.39 -19.49
C SER A 244 -18.72 -11.94 -19.93
N SER A 245 -19.71 -11.33 -20.59
CA SER A 245 -19.72 -9.89 -20.90
C SER A 245 -19.60 -8.98 -19.66
N SER A 246 -19.76 -9.54 -18.45
CA SER A 246 -19.60 -8.83 -17.19
C SER A 246 -18.22 -8.98 -16.52
N GLY A 247 -17.26 -9.65 -17.18
CA GLY A 247 -15.90 -9.90 -16.66
C GLY A 247 -15.79 -11.06 -15.66
N GLN A 248 -16.83 -11.87 -15.48
CA GLN A 248 -16.77 -13.10 -14.66
C GLN A 248 -16.32 -14.29 -15.51
N PHE A 249 -15.20 -14.92 -15.14
CA PHE A 249 -14.78 -16.23 -15.62
C PHE A 249 -15.73 -17.31 -15.07
N LEU A 250 -16.18 -18.20 -15.94
CA LEU A 250 -17.06 -19.33 -15.65
C LEU A 250 -16.58 -20.56 -16.41
N GLU A 251 -16.54 -21.71 -15.72
CA GLU A 251 -16.20 -23.01 -16.29
C GLU A 251 -17.18 -24.06 -15.79
N ASN A 252 -17.69 -24.93 -16.67
CA ASN A 252 -18.74 -25.89 -16.34
C ASN A 252 -18.33 -27.30 -16.73
N HIS A 253 -18.49 -28.26 -15.81
CA HIS A 253 -18.08 -29.65 -16.00
C HIS A 253 -19.15 -30.62 -15.47
N SER A 254 -19.19 -31.84 -16.02
CA SER A 254 -20.06 -32.90 -15.49
C SER A 254 -19.57 -33.40 -14.12
N ILE A 255 -20.43 -34.08 -13.35
CA ILE A 255 -20.02 -34.71 -12.08
C ILE A 255 -18.84 -35.68 -12.27
N GLN A 256 -18.75 -36.36 -13.41
CA GLN A 256 -17.64 -37.29 -13.71
C GLN A 256 -16.27 -36.58 -13.75
N GLN A 257 -16.27 -35.29 -14.08
CA GLN A 257 -15.08 -34.43 -14.16
C GLN A 257 -14.85 -33.58 -12.88
N ALA A 258 -15.65 -33.78 -11.82
CA ALA A 258 -15.61 -32.95 -10.61
C ALA A 258 -14.23 -32.94 -9.91
N ALA A 259 -13.47 -34.04 -9.97
CA ALA A 259 -12.11 -34.10 -9.44
C ALA A 259 -11.13 -33.23 -10.23
N TYR A 260 -11.25 -33.20 -11.55
CA TYR A 260 -10.45 -32.37 -12.44
C TYR A 260 -10.76 -30.87 -12.27
N LEU A 261 -12.04 -30.49 -12.15
CA LEU A 261 -12.41 -29.11 -11.83
C LEU A 261 -11.87 -28.66 -10.45
N LYS A 262 -11.85 -29.55 -9.46
CA LYS A 262 -11.25 -29.27 -8.14
C LYS A 262 -9.72 -29.12 -8.19
N LEU A 263 -9.03 -29.82 -9.10
CA LEU A 263 -7.60 -29.60 -9.36
C LEU A 263 -7.35 -28.23 -10.03
N LYS A 264 -8.17 -27.83 -11.02
CA LYS A 264 -8.09 -26.48 -11.61
C LYS A 264 -8.37 -25.39 -10.58
N ALA A 265 -9.36 -25.59 -9.69
CA ALA A 265 -9.67 -24.67 -8.61
C ALA A 265 -8.51 -24.51 -7.59
N ARG A 266 -7.73 -25.57 -7.31
CA ARG A 266 -6.57 -25.50 -6.41
C ARG A 266 -5.51 -24.52 -6.93
N VAL A 267 -5.05 -24.69 -8.17
CA VAL A 267 -4.04 -23.81 -8.77
C VAL A 267 -4.54 -22.35 -8.82
N LEU A 268 -5.85 -22.17 -9.02
CA LEU A 268 -6.49 -20.86 -9.06
C LEU A 268 -6.93 -20.31 -7.69
N ASN A 269 -6.50 -20.88 -6.54
CA ASN A 269 -7.01 -20.52 -5.21
C ASN A 269 -6.94 -19.00 -4.93
N GLY A 270 -5.88 -18.31 -5.37
CA GLY A 270 -5.75 -16.86 -5.22
C GLY A 270 -6.83 -16.01 -5.93
N PHE A 271 -7.55 -16.57 -6.91
CA PHE A 271 -8.74 -15.96 -7.53
C PHE A 271 -10.05 -16.24 -6.76
N ARG A 272 -9.97 -16.91 -5.60
CA ARG A 272 -11.09 -17.29 -4.73
C ARG A 272 -12.21 -18.04 -5.49
N PRO A 273 -11.90 -19.18 -6.13
CA PRO A 273 -12.83 -19.92 -6.97
C PRO A 273 -14.03 -20.44 -6.18
N GLN A 274 -15.23 -20.12 -6.64
CA GLN A 274 -16.47 -20.68 -6.12
C GLN A 274 -16.90 -21.85 -7.00
N VAL A 275 -16.60 -23.08 -6.56
CA VAL A 275 -17.12 -24.31 -7.16
C VAL A 275 -18.48 -24.65 -6.53
N LYS A 276 -19.52 -24.79 -7.34
CA LYS A 276 -20.90 -25.08 -6.89
C LYS A 276 -21.55 -26.13 -7.79
N GLU A 277 -22.40 -26.96 -7.20
CA GLU A 277 -23.22 -27.95 -7.92
C GLU A 277 -24.57 -27.37 -8.30
N TYR A 278 -25.04 -27.71 -9.49
CA TYR A 278 -26.27 -27.20 -10.10
C TYR A 278 -27.07 -28.31 -10.78
N LEU A 279 -28.40 -28.15 -10.77
CA LEU A 279 -29.35 -28.96 -11.54
C LEU A 279 -29.82 -28.16 -12.75
N ALA A 280 -29.64 -28.70 -13.96
CA ALA A 280 -30.19 -28.16 -15.19
C ALA A 280 -31.19 -29.14 -15.81
N LYS A 281 -32.21 -28.62 -16.49
CA LYS A 281 -33.09 -29.41 -17.36
C LYS A 281 -32.66 -29.20 -18.81
N SER A 282 -32.50 -30.32 -19.53
CA SER A 282 -32.39 -30.30 -20.99
C SER A 282 -33.72 -29.91 -21.63
N GLN A 283 -33.69 -29.50 -22.91
CA GLN A 283 -34.90 -29.23 -23.70
C GLN A 283 -35.86 -30.44 -23.73
N ASN A 284 -35.32 -31.65 -23.63
CA ASN A 284 -36.07 -32.92 -23.62
C ASN A 284 -36.53 -33.33 -22.20
N GLY A 285 -36.64 -32.37 -21.27
CA GLY A 285 -37.15 -32.57 -19.91
C GLY A 285 -36.21 -33.31 -18.93
N LYS A 286 -35.22 -34.08 -19.42
CA LYS A 286 -34.24 -34.77 -18.57
C LYS A 286 -33.43 -33.78 -17.74
N THR A 287 -33.46 -33.94 -16.43
CA THR A 287 -32.58 -33.23 -15.49
C THR A 287 -31.18 -33.85 -15.50
N TYR A 288 -30.14 -33.03 -15.42
CA TYR A 288 -28.76 -33.44 -15.22
C TYR A 288 -28.07 -32.55 -14.18
N GLN A 289 -27.04 -33.09 -13.53
CA GLN A 289 -26.22 -32.37 -12.56
C GLN A 289 -24.87 -31.97 -13.19
N TYR A 290 -24.40 -30.78 -12.86
CA TYR A 290 -23.10 -30.27 -13.28
C TYR A 290 -22.47 -29.41 -12.19
N LEU A 291 -21.15 -29.25 -12.23
CA LEU A 291 -20.42 -28.30 -11.40
C LEU A 291 -20.11 -27.05 -12.23
N SER A 292 -20.20 -25.89 -11.62
CA SER A 292 -19.70 -24.62 -12.17
C SER A 292 -18.64 -24.05 -11.25
N MET A 293 -17.50 -23.65 -11.81
CA MET A 293 -16.48 -22.84 -11.14
C MET A 293 -16.58 -21.41 -11.65
N GLY A 294 -16.86 -20.47 -10.74
CA GLY A 294 -16.76 -19.04 -11.00
C GLY A 294 -15.61 -18.40 -10.24
N LEU A 295 -14.81 -17.56 -10.91
CA LEU A 295 -13.75 -16.79 -10.25
C LEU A 295 -14.26 -15.42 -9.78
N ALA A 296 -13.55 -14.81 -8.82
CA ALA A 296 -13.72 -13.40 -8.52
C ALA A 296 -13.35 -12.54 -9.76
N LYS A 297 -14.09 -11.45 -10.00
CA LYS A 297 -13.77 -10.50 -11.07
C LYS A 297 -12.49 -9.75 -10.72
N THR A 298 -11.52 -9.72 -11.63
CA THR A 298 -10.29 -8.94 -11.50
C THR A 298 -10.05 -8.14 -12.79
N TYR A 299 -9.21 -7.10 -12.71
CA TYR A 299 -8.82 -6.34 -13.90
C TYR A 299 -8.13 -7.23 -14.94
N TYR A 300 -7.29 -8.18 -14.51
CA TYR A 300 -6.68 -9.17 -15.40
C TYR A 300 -7.73 -9.95 -16.22
N LEU A 301 -8.83 -10.41 -15.59
CA LEU A 301 -9.90 -11.13 -16.28
C LEU A 301 -10.78 -10.22 -17.16
N GLN A 302 -10.85 -8.91 -16.89
CA GLN A 302 -11.51 -7.96 -17.79
C GLN A 302 -10.65 -7.70 -19.03
N ASP A 303 -9.36 -7.41 -18.86
CA ASP A 303 -8.43 -7.13 -19.95
C ASP A 303 -8.30 -8.36 -20.88
N LEU A 304 -8.19 -9.55 -20.31
CA LEU A 304 -8.21 -10.82 -21.03
C LEU A 304 -9.53 -11.04 -21.79
N ARG A 305 -10.66 -10.53 -21.28
CA ARG A 305 -11.98 -10.57 -21.95
C ARG A 305 -12.13 -9.52 -23.05
N GLU A 306 -11.31 -8.48 -23.07
CA GLU A 306 -11.23 -7.54 -24.19
C GLU A 306 -10.24 -8.07 -25.25
N GLU A 307 -9.15 -8.75 -24.86
CA GLU A 307 -8.20 -9.44 -25.76
C GLU A 307 -8.82 -10.66 -26.51
N TRP A 308 -9.77 -11.40 -25.91
CA TRP A 308 -10.27 -12.69 -26.44
C TRP A 308 -11.65 -12.70 -27.15
N TYR A 309 -12.38 -11.57 -27.19
CA TYR A 309 -13.80 -11.60 -27.56
C TYR A 309 -14.28 -10.43 -28.45
N ALA A 310 -14.11 -10.55 -29.76
CA ALA A 310 -14.72 -9.65 -30.73
C ALA A 310 -16.26 -9.81 -30.77
N ASN A 311 -17.00 -8.70 -30.64
CA ASN A 311 -18.48 -8.69 -30.72
C ASN A 311 -19.19 -9.72 -29.83
N ASN A 312 -18.67 -9.94 -28.61
CA ASN A 312 -19.10 -10.97 -27.65
C ASN A 312 -18.97 -12.44 -28.11
N LYS A 313 -18.35 -12.70 -29.27
CA LYS A 313 -17.96 -14.05 -29.71
C LYS A 313 -16.50 -14.31 -29.31
N LYS A 314 -16.23 -15.55 -28.87
CA LYS A 314 -14.91 -16.03 -28.44
C LYS A 314 -14.03 -16.27 -29.68
N ASP A 315 -13.04 -15.41 -29.90
CA ASP A 315 -12.05 -15.53 -30.99
C ASP A 315 -10.69 -15.10 -30.43
N PHE A 316 -9.86 -16.09 -30.09
CA PHE A 316 -8.72 -15.90 -29.20
C PHE A 316 -7.45 -15.43 -29.94
N PRO A 317 -6.59 -14.62 -29.30
CA PRO A 317 -5.34 -14.18 -29.91
C PRO A 317 -4.34 -15.35 -30.00
N ILE A 318 -3.49 -15.37 -31.03
CA ILE A 318 -2.47 -16.43 -31.15
C ILE A 318 -1.44 -16.39 -30.01
N THR A 319 -1.23 -15.20 -29.44
CA THR A 319 -0.43 -14.96 -28.22
C THR A 319 -0.93 -15.74 -27.00
N ALA A 320 -2.16 -16.25 -26.99
CA ALA A 320 -2.65 -17.17 -25.97
C ALA A 320 -1.91 -18.52 -26.02
N LEU A 321 -1.72 -19.08 -27.21
CA LEU A 321 -1.02 -20.35 -27.42
C LEU A 321 0.49 -20.21 -27.24
N GLU A 322 1.06 -19.08 -27.64
CA GLU A 322 2.48 -18.75 -27.43
C GLU A 322 2.86 -18.61 -25.93
N LYS A 323 1.87 -18.45 -25.05
CA LYS A 323 2.04 -18.45 -23.58
C LYS A 323 1.90 -19.85 -22.95
N LEU A 324 1.50 -20.90 -23.71
CA LEU A 324 1.24 -22.23 -23.15
C LEU A 324 2.47 -23.14 -23.12
N ASP A 325 2.60 -23.90 -22.02
CA ASP A 325 3.46 -25.08 -21.93
C ASP A 325 2.64 -26.38 -22.11
N ASN A 326 3.29 -27.54 -21.98
CA ASN A 326 2.62 -28.84 -22.07
C ASN A 326 1.48 -29.02 -21.04
N PHE A 327 1.55 -28.37 -19.87
CA PHE A 327 0.50 -28.41 -18.86
C PHE A 327 -0.72 -27.56 -19.27
N GLY A 328 -0.50 -26.36 -19.82
CA GLY A 328 -1.57 -25.56 -20.43
C GLY A 328 -2.25 -26.26 -21.62
N LEU A 329 -1.44 -26.89 -22.49
CA LEU A 329 -1.94 -27.70 -23.62
C LEU A 329 -2.68 -28.96 -23.14
N ALA A 330 -2.26 -29.58 -22.04
CA ALA A 330 -2.97 -30.71 -21.43
C ALA A 330 -4.39 -30.32 -20.98
N ILE A 331 -4.55 -29.14 -20.37
CA ILE A 331 -5.84 -28.62 -19.90
C ILE A 331 -6.77 -28.35 -21.09
N TRP A 332 -6.28 -27.70 -22.14
CA TRP A 332 -7.07 -27.49 -23.35
C TRP A 332 -7.53 -28.81 -23.99
N TYR A 333 -6.64 -29.80 -24.06
CA TYR A 333 -6.96 -31.13 -24.58
C TYR A 333 -7.95 -31.92 -23.67
N MET A 334 -7.81 -31.82 -22.35
CA MET A 334 -8.72 -32.45 -21.40
C MET A 334 -10.14 -31.91 -21.49
N ASP A 335 -10.31 -30.63 -21.81
CA ASP A 335 -11.60 -30.01 -22.10
C ASP A 335 -12.07 -30.38 -23.53
N ASN A 336 -11.45 -29.79 -24.56
CA ASN A 336 -11.94 -29.79 -25.96
C ASN A 336 -11.34 -30.89 -26.87
N GLY A 337 -10.40 -31.68 -26.38
CA GLY A 337 -9.74 -32.76 -27.13
C GLY A 337 -10.49 -34.08 -27.17
N TYR A 338 -10.24 -34.88 -28.21
CA TYR A 338 -10.78 -36.22 -28.38
C TYR A 338 -9.81 -37.11 -29.18
N TRP A 339 -9.72 -38.37 -28.81
CA TRP A 339 -8.98 -39.40 -29.55
C TRP A 339 -9.93 -40.52 -29.98
N ARG A 340 -9.60 -41.21 -31.07
CA ARG A 340 -10.24 -42.49 -31.43
C ARG A 340 -9.28 -43.39 -32.19
N ARG A 341 -9.53 -44.70 -32.11
CA ARG A 341 -8.91 -45.71 -32.97
C ARG A 341 -9.94 -46.19 -33.97
N LYS A 342 -9.70 -46.00 -35.27
CA LYS A 342 -10.60 -46.53 -36.31
C LYS A 342 -10.41 -48.05 -36.42
N SER A 343 -11.50 -48.80 -36.48
CA SER A 343 -11.49 -50.16 -37.02
C SER A 343 -11.82 -50.12 -38.52
N THR A 344 -11.42 -51.15 -39.26
CA THR A 344 -11.83 -51.39 -40.65
C THR A 344 -11.87 -52.90 -40.85
N ASP A 345 -13.02 -53.42 -41.27
CA ASP A 345 -13.25 -54.86 -41.49
C ASP A 345 -12.87 -55.73 -40.29
N GLY A 346 -13.20 -55.24 -39.09
CA GLY A 346 -12.85 -55.84 -37.80
C GLY A 346 -11.42 -55.56 -37.32
N GLN A 347 -10.48 -55.22 -38.21
CA GLN A 347 -9.10 -54.93 -37.84
C GLN A 347 -8.94 -53.53 -37.24
N ILE A 348 -8.42 -53.49 -36.01
CA ILE A 348 -8.08 -52.26 -35.30
C ILE A 348 -6.86 -51.62 -35.97
N ARG A 349 -7.00 -50.41 -36.50
CA ARG A 349 -5.85 -49.69 -37.10
C ARG A 349 -4.89 -49.26 -36.00
N LYS A 350 -3.57 -49.37 -36.25
CA LYS A 350 -2.51 -48.78 -35.41
C LYS A 350 -2.57 -47.24 -35.34
N SER A 351 -3.25 -46.59 -36.27
CA SER A 351 -3.41 -45.14 -36.31
C SER A 351 -4.43 -44.63 -35.28
N ILE A 352 -3.98 -43.79 -34.37
CA ILE A 352 -4.82 -43.03 -33.45
C ILE A 352 -5.14 -41.68 -34.11
N ASP A 353 -6.41 -41.42 -34.39
CA ASP A 353 -6.88 -40.08 -34.74
C ASP A 353 -6.90 -39.24 -33.45
N VAL A 354 -6.38 -38.01 -33.49
CA VAL A 354 -6.56 -37.01 -32.42
C VAL A 354 -7.13 -35.74 -33.05
N GLU A 355 -8.20 -35.21 -32.47
CA GLU A 355 -8.81 -33.92 -32.83
C GLU A 355 -9.03 -33.04 -31.59
N ILE A 356 -8.97 -31.71 -31.76
CA ILE A 356 -9.29 -30.72 -30.73
C ILE A 356 -10.34 -29.77 -31.30
N ALA A 357 -11.44 -29.57 -30.56
CA ALA A 357 -12.43 -28.57 -30.93
C ALA A 357 -11.89 -27.15 -30.67
N LEU A 358 -11.90 -26.32 -31.70
CA LEU A 358 -11.49 -24.91 -31.62
C LEU A 358 -12.69 -23.97 -31.37
N GLY A 359 -13.91 -24.48 -31.53
CA GLY A 359 -15.14 -23.70 -31.36
C GLY A 359 -15.49 -22.84 -32.58
N ASN A 360 -16.15 -21.69 -32.34
CA ASN A 360 -16.64 -20.78 -33.38
C ASN A 360 -15.74 -19.56 -33.58
N ILE A 361 -14.43 -19.81 -33.64
CA ILE A 361 -13.38 -18.85 -33.99
C ILE A 361 -13.43 -18.45 -35.48
N THR A 362 -12.69 -17.42 -35.86
CA THR A 362 -12.55 -17.01 -37.26
C THR A 362 -11.66 -17.99 -38.07
N PRO A 363 -11.84 -18.08 -39.41
CA PRO A 363 -10.94 -18.82 -40.28
C PRO A 363 -9.48 -18.41 -40.13
N GLU A 364 -9.22 -17.12 -39.91
CA GLU A 364 -7.90 -16.54 -39.73
C GLU A 364 -7.25 -17.02 -38.43
N THR A 365 -8.00 -17.08 -37.33
CA THR A 365 -7.54 -17.70 -36.08
C THR A 365 -7.30 -19.20 -36.26
N ALA A 366 -8.18 -19.93 -36.97
CA ALA A 366 -8.00 -21.36 -37.23
C ALA A 366 -6.71 -21.65 -38.05
N GLN A 367 -6.38 -20.81 -39.02
CA GLN A 367 -5.11 -20.88 -39.76
C GLN A 367 -3.89 -20.57 -38.86
N LYS A 368 -3.98 -19.56 -37.99
CA LYS A 368 -2.92 -19.25 -37.02
C LYS A 368 -2.65 -20.41 -36.06
N VAL A 369 -3.69 -21.12 -35.60
CA VAL A 369 -3.54 -22.33 -34.76
C VAL A 369 -2.77 -23.44 -35.50
N VAL A 370 -3.10 -23.71 -36.77
CA VAL A 370 -2.36 -24.70 -37.58
C VAL A 370 -0.89 -24.31 -37.72
N LYS A 371 -0.62 -23.03 -38.01
CA LYS A 371 0.75 -22.50 -38.13
C LYS A 371 1.52 -22.57 -36.80
N TYR A 372 0.88 -22.29 -35.66
CA TYR A 372 1.50 -22.46 -34.34
C TYR A 372 1.95 -23.92 -34.13
N PHE A 373 1.06 -24.89 -34.35
CA PHE A 373 1.44 -26.30 -34.24
C PHE A 373 2.52 -26.73 -35.24
N GLU A 374 2.55 -26.14 -36.44
CA GLU A 374 3.64 -26.32 -37.41
C GLU A 374 4.99 -25.77 -36.90
N THR A 375 5.02 -24.61 -36.21
CA THR A 375 6.27 -24.14 -35.54
C THR A 375 6.71 -25.04 -34.40
N GLN A 376 5.77 -25.71 -33.72
CA GLN A 376 6.05 -26.77 -32.74
C GLN A 376 6.36 -28.13 -33.40
N GLY A 377 6.54 -28.16 -34.72
CA GLY A 377 6.92 -29.33 -35.50
C GLY A 377 5.82 -30.37 -35.72
N TYR A 378 4.55 -30.06 -35.44
CA TYR A 378 3.41 -30.96 -35.67
C TYR A 378 2.72 -30.69 -36.99
N ARG A 379 2.54 -31.72 -37.81
CA ARG A 379 1.75 -31.63 -39.04
C ARG A 379 0.26 -31.74 -38.71
N THR A 380 -0.42 -30.60 -38.61
CA THR A 380 -1.86 -30.50 -38.32
C THR A 380 -2.65 -29.99 -39.54
N TYR A 381 -3.98 -29.93 -39.42
CA TYR A 381 -4.87 -29.20 -40.33
C TYR A 381 -6.19 -28.86 -39.62
N ALA A 382 -6.82 -27.74 -39.98
CA ALA A 382 -8.11 -27.33 -39.43
C ALA A 382 -9.25 -27.60 -40.42
N VAL A 383 -10.41 -28.03 -39.92
CA VAL A 383 -11.63 -28.24 -40.71
C VAL A 383 -12.83 -27.64 -39.98
N PHE A 384 -13.63 -26.85 -40.68
CA PHE A 384 -14.94 -26.40 -40.20
C PHE A 384 -16.01 -27.46 -40.43
N LYS A 385 -16.84 -27.73 -39.42
CA LYS A 385 -18.01 -28.62 -39.51
C LYS A 385 -19.25 -27.82 -39.06
N SER A 386 -19.72 -28.04 -37.84
CA SER A 386 -20.57 -27.10 -37.09
C SER A 386 -19.74 -26.14 -36.21
N THR A 387 -18.48 -26.48 -35.98
CA THR A 387 -17.43 -25.72 -35.30
C THR A 387 -16.11 -25.97 -36.03
N TRP A 388 -15.09 -25.12 -35.83
CA TRP A 388 -13.72 -25.45 -36.21
C TRP A 388 -13.16 -26.58 -35.35
N ARG A 389 -12.40 -27.50 -35.97
CA ARG A 389 -11.64 -28.55 -35.29
C ARG A 389 -10.25 -28.69 -35.90
N LEU A 390 -9.25 -28.78 -35.03
CA LEU A 390 -7.88 -29.13 -35.39
C LEU A 390 -7.75 -30.65 -35.45
N PHE A 391 -7.05 -31.15 -36.45
CA PHE A 391 -6.71 -32.56 -36.63
C PHE A 391 -5.19 -32.73 -36.69
N PHE A 392 -4.68 -33.70 -35.94
CA PHE A 392 -3.30 -34.14 -36.07
C PHE A 392 -3.19 -35.18 -37.19
N ARG A 393 -2.14 -35.10 -38.03
CA ARG A 393 -1.88 -36.14 -39.04
C ARG A 393 -1.35 -37.43 -38.40
N TYR A 394 -1.23 -38.49 -39.20
CA TYR A 394 -0.77 -39.81 -38.78
C TYR A 394 0.51 -39.73 -37.92
N GLY A 395 0.50 -40.33 -36.73
CA GLY A 395 1.62 -40.34 -35.78
C GLY A 395 1.76 -39.05 -34.96
N GLU A 396 1.42 -37.89 -35.50
CA GLU A 396 1.52 -36.60 -34.81
C GLU A 396 0.61 -36.53 -33.57
N GLY A 397 -0.57 -37.17 -33.65
CA GLY A 397 -1.54 -37.19 -32.57
C GLY A 397 -1.02 -37.91 -31.32
N ILE A 398 -0.42 -39.10 -31.46
CA ILE A 398 0.10 -39.83 -30.29
C ILE A 398 1.31 -39.13 -29.68
N ARG A 399 2.20 -38.57 -30.50
CA ARG A 399 3.33 -37.73 -30.04
C ARG A 399 2.87 -36.49 -29.25
N PHE A 400 1.76 -35.87 -29.65
CA PHE A 400 1.17 -34.78 -28.89
C PHE A 400 0.64 -35.27 -27.53
N LEU A 401 -0.06 -36.41 -27.49
CA LEU A 401 -0.59 -36.98 -26.25
C LEU A 401 0.49 -37.44 -25.27
N GLU A 402 1.59 -38.02 -25.75
CA GLU A 402 2.76 -38.41 -24.95
C GLU A 402 3.32 -37.21 -24.18
N ASN A 403 3.50 -36.07 -24.86
CA ASN A 403 4.04 -34.84 -24.28
C ASN A 403 3.15 -34.18 -23.19
N ILE A 404 1.85 -34.51 -23.15
CA ILE A 404 0.90 -33.95 -22.17
C ILE A 404 0.41 -34.98 -21.13
N ALA A 405 0.75 -36.26 -21.28
CA ALA A 405 0.16 -37.35 -20.51
C ALA A 405 0.43 -37.26 -18.99
N GLU A 406 1.59 -36.75 -18.59
CA GLU A 406 1.93 -36.57 -17.17
C GLU A 406 0.95 -35.64 -16.44
N TYR A 407 0.36 -34.67 -17.15
CA TYR A 407 -0.54 -33.67 -16.57
C TYR A 407 -2.00 -34.13 -16.52
N ILE A 408 -2.34 -35.30 -17.06
CA ILE A 408 -3.71 -35.80 -17.12
C ILE A 408 -4.00 -36.64 -15.86
N PRO A 409 -4.89 -36.21 -14.95
CA PRO A 409 -5.22 -36.94 -13.72
C PRO A 409 -6.04 -38.20 -14.03
N ALA A 410 -6.07 -39.15 -13.09
CA ALA A 410 -6.79 -40.42 -13.22
C ALA A 410 -8.25 -40.27 -13.69
N SER A 411 -8.99 -39.28 -13.17
CA SER A 411 -10.37 -39.00 -13.57
C SER A 411 -10.55 -38.57 -15.04
N MET A 412 -9.47 -38.16 -15.71
CA MET A 412 -9.47 -37.74 -17.12
C MET A 412 -8.71 -38.72 -18.03
N ARG A 413 -8.16 -39.83 -17.53
CA ARG A 413 -7.35 -40.77 -18.34
C ARG A 413 -8.11 -41.44 -19.49
N TYR A 414 -9.45 -41.41 -19.50
CA TYR A 414 -10.25 -41.78 -20.67
C TYR A 414 -10.00 -40.90 -21.91
N LYS A 415 -9.45 -39.68 -21.73
CA LYS A 415 -8.95 -38.81 -22.81
C LYS A 415 -7.61 -39.30 -23.39
N LEU A 416 -6.98 -40.33 -22.85
CA LEU A 416 -5.77 -40.97 -23.40
C LEU A 416 -6.05 -42.39 -23.91
N PRO A 417 -5.36 -42.82 -24.98
CA PRO A 417 -5.20 -44.23 -25.32
C PRO A 417 -4.58 -45.03 -24.17
N GLU A 418 -4.98 -46.29 -24.04
CA GLU A 418 -4.54 -47.22 -22.96
C GLU A 418 -3.01 -47.35 -22.88
N GLU A 419 -2.30 -47.27 -24.01
CA GLU A 419 -0.83 -47.30 -24.08
C GLU A 419 -0.15 -46.18 -23.25
N LEU A 420 -0.84 -45.06 -22.99
CA LEU A 420 -0.33 -43.93 -22.21
C LEU A 420 -0.84 -43.91 -20.76
N HIS A 421 -1.61 -44.91 -20.32
CA HIS A 421 -2.14 -44.95 -18.95
C HIS A 421 -1.06 -45.23 -17.90
N SER A 422 0.08 -45.80 -18.31
CA SER A 422 1.26 -46.07 -17.47
C SER A 422 2.09 -44.84 -17.10
N ILE A 423 1.97 -43.73 -17.85
CA ILE A 423 2.74 -42.51 -17.61
C ILE A 423 2.31 -41.89 -16.25
N PRO A 424 3.22 -41.70 -15.27
CA PRO A 424 2.85 -41.18 -13.95
C PRO A 424 2.12 -39.83 -14.00
N PHE A 425 1.28 -39.55 -13.02
CA PHE A 425 0.56 -38.28 -12.92
C PHE A 425 1.34 -37.26 -12.06
N ASN A 426 1.70 -36.14 -12.68
CA ASN A 426 2.40 -35.02 -12.05
C ASN A 426 1.40 -34.15 -11.26
N ILE A 427 1.15 -34.54 -10.00
CA ILE A 427 0.32 -33.77 -9.06
C ILE A 427 0.97 -32.43 -8.65
N GLU A 428 2.29 -32.29 -8.76
CA GLU A 428 3.00 -31.08 -8.35
C GLU A 428 2.71 -29.89 -9.28
N ALA A 429 2.43 -30.14 -10.56
CA ALA A 429 1.91 -29.14 -11.49
C ALA A 429 0.55 -28.53 -11.05
N TYR A 430 -0.17 -29.20 -10.14
CA TYR A 430 -1.46 -28.76 -9.59
C TYR A 430 -1.40 -28.19 -8.16
N GLN A 431 -0.22 -27.77 -7.68
CA GLN A 431 -0.09 -27.09 -6.38
C GLN A 431 -0.69 -25.68 -6.39
N GLU A 432 -0.94 -25.14 -5.19
CA GLU A 432 -1.39 -23.75 -5.02
C GLU A 432 -0.24 -22.78 -5.26
N GLU A 433 -0.49 -21.73 -6.04
CA GLU A 433 0.49 -20.69 -6.37
C GLU A 433 0.06 -19.34 -5.77
N ALA A 434 1.02 -18.57 -5.26
CA ALA A 434 0.76 -17.22 -4.76
C ALA A 434 0.34 -16.29 -5.92
N VAL A 435 -0.73 -15.52 -5.74
CA VAL A 435 -1.15 -14.53 -6.73
C VAL A 435 -0.39 -13.23 -6.55
N VAL A 436 0.20 -12.77 -7.65
CA VAL A 436 0.87 -11.48 -7.76
C VAL A 436 -0.15 -10.38 -8.05
N THR A 437 0.21 -9.14 -7.72
CA THR A 437 -0.53 -7.95 -8.11
C THR A 437 -0.53 -7.80 -9.63
N TYR A 438 -1.69 -7.50 -10.21
CA TYR A 438 -1.78 -7.09 -11.60
C TYR A 438 -1.25 -5.66 -11.78
N TRP A 439 -0.94 -5.29 -13.02
CA TRP A 439 -0.37 -3.99 -13.36
C TRP A 439 -1.19 -3.36 -14.49
N LYS A 440 -1.65 -2.12 -14.31
CA LYS A 440 -2.37 -1.37 -15.35
C LYS A 440 -1.81 0.03 -15.54
N PRO A 441 -1.91 0.57 -16.77
CA PRO A 441 -1.59 1.97 -17.04
C PRO A 441 -2.60 2.89 -16.32
N VAL A 442 -2.13 4.04 -15.83
CA VAL A 442 -2.97 5.08 -15.23
C VAL A 442 -2.82 6.42 -15.92
N ILE A 443 -3.88 7.22 -15.85
CA ILE A 443 -3.85 8.66 -16.10
C ILE A 443 -3.97 9.36 -14.75
N LYS A 444 -3.31 10.51 -14.60
CA LYS A 444 -3.49 11.36 -13.41
C LYS A 444 -4.08 12.71 -13.78
N LYS A 445 -5.01 13.19 -12.94
CA LYS A 445 -5.70 14.47 -13.14
C LYS A 445 -5.53 15.33 -11.91
N LEU A 446 -4.83 16.46 -12.07
CA LEU A 446 -4.81 17.52 -11.07
C LEU A 446 -6.26 18.00 -10.84
N LEU A 447 -6.73 17.91 -9.60
CA LEU A 447 -8.04 18.40 -9.20
C LEU A 447 -7.99 19.90 -8.91
N PRO A 448 -9.13 20.62 -9.02
CA PRO A 448 -9.22 21.99 -8.55
C PRO A 448 -8.78 22.11 -7.08
N PRO A 449 -8.08 23.20 -6.70
CA PRO A 449 -7.64 23.39 -5.33
C PRO A 449 -8.83 23.35 -4.38
N LYS A 450 -8.72 22.50 -3.34
CA LYS A 450 -9.69 22.46 -2.25
C LYS A 450 -9.24 23.38 -1.11
N PRO A 451 -10.17 23.86 -0.26
CA PRO A 451 -9.79 24.68 0.89
C PRO A 451 -8.83 23.94 1.83
N ASP A 452 -7.89 24.62 2.48
CA ASP A 452 -6.87 23.95 3.31
C ASP A 452 -7.44 23.20 4.53
N PHE A 453 -8.66 23.54 4.93
CA PHE A 453 -9.42 22.85 5.98
C PHE A 453 -10.06 21.52 5.52
N ASP A 454 -10.03 21.19 4.22
CA ASP A 454 -10.57 19.93 3.72
C ASP A 454 -9.79 18.75 4.32
N VAL A 455 -10.53 17.71 4.73
CA VAL A 455 -9.99 16.69 5.65
C VAL A 455 -9.61 15.42 4.91
N VAL A 456 -8.44 14.95 5.28
CA VAL A 456 -7.67 13.87 4.71
C VAL A 456 -7.28 12.87 5.83
N TYR A 457 -6.74 11.69 5.51
CA TYR A 457 -6.73 10.48 6.34
C TYR A 457 -5.56 9.52 5.96
N CYS A 458 -5.23 8.54 6.80
CA CYS A 458 -4.34 7.43 6.44
C CYS A 458 -4.51 6.25 7.43
N ILE A 459 -3.85 5.12 7.19
CA ILE A 459 -3.77 3.99 8.12
C ILE A 459 -2.32 3.48 8.18
N ASP A 460 -1.95 2.87 9.31
CA ASP A 460 -0.72 2.08 9.45
C ASP A 460 -1.04 0.58 9.36
N VAL A 461 -0.11 -0.21 8.83
CA VAL A 461 -0.33 -1.61 8.41
C VAL A 461 0.91 -2.44 8.77
N GLU A 462 0.72 -3.62 9.37
CA GLU A 462 1.83 -4.45 9.86
C GLU A 462 2.80 -4.89 8.74
N ASP A 463 4.10 -4.89 9.03
CA ASP A 463 5.25 -5.31 8.19
C ASP A 463 5.46 -4.62 6.82
N THR A 464 4.41 -4.24 6.10
CA THR A 464 4.46 -3.87 4.67
C THR A 464 4.31 -2.38 4.41
N ALA A 465 3.78 -1.63 5.38
CA ALA A 465 3.53 -0.18 5.31
C ALA A 465 2.80 0.31 4.04
N ASN A 466 1.97 -0.55 3.42
CA ASN A 466 1.20 -0.22 2.23
C ASN A 466 -0.18 -0.90 2.23
N PHE A 467 -1.11 -0.40 1.41
CA PHE A 467 -2.45 -0.96 1.26
C PHE A 467 -3.06 -0.73 -0.13
N VAL A 468 -4.02 -1.58 -0.51
CA VAL A 468 -4.70 -1.53 -1.81
C VAL A 468 -5.91 -0.58 -1.82
N THR A 469 -5.91 0.34 -2.79
CA THR A 469 -7.05 1.21 -3.16
C THR A 469 -7.67 0.75 -4.50
N PRO A 470 -8.86 1.22 -4.90
CA PRO A 470 -9.51 0.84 -6.15
C PRO A 470 -8.73 1.09 -7.46
N ALA A 471 -7.68 1.92 -7.46
CA ALA A 471 -6.89 2.18 -8.66
C ALA A 471 -5.37 2.26 -8.41
N GLY A 472 -4.88 1.63 -7.34
CA GLY A 472 -3.45 1.60 -7.03
C GLY A 472 -3.12 1.08 -5.65
N VAL A 473 -1.95 0.49 -5.49
CA VAL A 473 -1.33 0.21 -4.18
C VAL A 473 -0.51 1.42 -3.74
N VAL A 474 -0.78 1.90 -2.53
CA VAL A 474 -0.20 3.14 -1.98
C VAL A 474 0.47 2.91 -0.62
N HIS A 475 1.46 3.73 -0.29
CA HIS A 475 2.25 3.61 0.94
C HIS A 475 1.74 4.52 2.07
N ASN A 476 1.92 4.09 3.31
CA ASN A 476 1.68 4.91 4.50
C ASN A 476 2.60 6.14 4.48
N CYS A 477 2.18 7.27 5.05
CA CYS A 477 2.87 8.54 4.76
C CYS A 477 3.19 9.38 6.00
N ARG A 478 4.38 9.95 5.98
CA ARG A 478 5.16 10.52 7.10
C ARG A 478 6.09 11.61 6.51
N PRO A 479 6.75 12.46 7.32
CA PRO A 479 7.94 13.17 6.85
C PRO A 479 8.93 12.12 6.28
N PRO A 480 9.35 12.22 5.00
CA PRO A 480 10.09 11.13 4.36
C PRO A 480 11.29 10.65 5.18
N GLU A 481 11.40 9.34 5.35
CA GLU A 481 12.55 8.65 5.96
C GLU A 481 12.94 9.13 7.38
N ASN A 482 12.03 9.79 8.12
CA ASN A 482 12.33 10.41 9.41
C ASN A 482 13.42 11.51 9.31
N ARG A 483 13.42 12.25 8.19
CA ARG A 483 14.40 13.30 7.85
C ARG A 483 14.44 14.47 8.85
N VAL A 484 15.56 15.19 8.80
CA VAL A 484 15.73 16.50 9.45
C VAL A 484 14.63 17.48 8.99
N PRO A 485 14.04 18.28 9.90
CA PRO A 485 13.12 19.37 9.55
C PRO A 485 13.74 20.42 8.62
N THR A 486 12.95 20.92 7.65
CA THR A 486 13.41 22.00 6.76
C THR A 486 13.45 23.34 7.50
N THR A 487 14.11 24.34 6.90
CA THR A 487 14.17 25.68 7.51
C THR A 487 12.80 26.36 7.60
N GLN A 488 11.89 26.10 6.66
CA GLN A 488 10.52 26.63 6.72
C GLN A 488 9.70 25.97 7.84
N GLU A 489 9.84 24.65 7.99
CA GLU A 489 9.23 23.85 9.05
C GLU A 489 9.66 24.34 10.45
N ILE A 490 10.97 24.55 10.62
CA ILE A 490 11.54 25.11 11.86
C ILE A 490 11.03 26.54 12.10
N THR A 491 11.03 27.41 11.09
CA THR A 491 10.60 28.82 11.23
C THR A 491 9.11 28.94 11.60
N ALA A 492 8.25 28.07 11.06
CA ALA A 492 6.83 28.07 11.38
C ALA A 492 6.52 27.67 12.83
N CYS A 493 7.28 26.69 13.36
CA CYS A 493 7.04 26.10 14.67
C CYS A 493 7.88 26.72 15.81
N LYS A 494 9.04 27.32 15.53
CA LYS A 494 9.90 27.98 16.55
C LYS A 494 9.14 28.99 17.43
N PRO A 495 8.23 29.85 16.93
CA PRO A 495 7.53 30.81 17.79
C PRO A 495 6.69 30.16 18.91
N TYR A 496 6.12 28.98 18.68
CA TYR A 496 5.43 28.24 19.73
C TYR A 496 6.42 27.72 20.78
N LEU A 497 7.56 27.19 20.35
CA LEU A 497 8.62 26.74 21.27
C LEU A 497 9.15 27.89 22.15
N LEU A 498 9.29 29.10 21.59
CA LEU A 498 9.68 30.29 22.36
C LEU A 498 8.62 30.66 23.40
N GLU A 499 7.34 30.63 23.05
CA GLU A 499 6.25 30.87 24.00
C GLU A 499 6.13 29.76 25.05
N GLN A 500 6.42 28.49 24.71
CA GLN A 500 6.54 27.41 25.71
C GLN A 500 7.67 27.68 26.70
N ILE A 501 8.84 28.13 26.23
CA ILE A 501 9.97 28.52 27.08
C ILE A 501 9.57 29.69 28.00
N ARG A 502 8.86 30.70 27.48
CA ARG A 502 8.37 31.84 28.29
C ARG A 502 7.34 31.40 29.35
N LEU A 503 6.44 30.48 29.00
CA LEU A 503 5.37 30.02 29.89
C LEU A 503 5.84 29.05 30.98
N VAL A 504 6.89 28.27 30.73
CA VAL A 504 7.51 27.36 31.73
C VAL A 504 8.58 28.08 32.57
N ASP A 505 9.21 29.12 32.01
CA ASP A 505 10.38 29.82 32.52
C ASP A 505 11.51 28.90 33.09
N PRO A 506 12.00 27.94 32.28
CA PRO A 506 13.04 27.03 32.71
C PRO A 506 14.35 27.79 32.93
N LYS A 507 15.08 27.47 34.01
CA LYS A 507 16.39 28.06 34.29
C LYS A 507 17.50 27.37 33.50
N ILE A 508 17.28 26.11 33.12
CA ILE A 508 18.17 25.30 32.29
C ILE A 508 17.41 24.78 31.07
N ILE A 509 18.01 24.85 29.87
CA ILE A 509 17.46 24.26 28.64
C ILE A 509 18.46 23.26 28.05
N LEU A 510 18.02 22.02 27.81
CA LEU A 510 18.82 20.94 27.24
C LEU A 510 18.47 20.76 25.76
N LEU A 511 19.45 20.99 24.90
CA LEU A 511 19.27 21.02 23.44
C LEU A 511 19.71 19.69 22.84
N THR A 512 18.73 18.84 22.48
CA THR A 512 19.03 17.47 22.04
C THR A 512 19.44 17.42 20.57
N GLY A 513 20.73 17.16 20.32
CA GLY A 513 21.27 17.10 18.97
C GLY A 513 21.47 18.46 18.29
N ALA A 514 22.01 18.41 17.06
CA ALA A 514 22.40 19.61 16.32
C ALA A 514 21.21 20.46 15.86
N THR A 515 20.07 19.84 15.55
CA THR A 515 18.89 20.58 15.05
C THR A 515 18.26 21.43 16.15
N ALA A 516 18.09 20.91 17.37
CA ALA A 516 17.62 21.70 18.51
C ALA A 516 18.59 22.87 18.82
N LEU A 517 19.90 22.58 18.88
CA LEU A 517 20.95 23.58 19.11
C LEU A 517 20.87 24.74 18.10
N LYS A 518 20.95 24.41 16.82
CA LYS A 518 20.93 25.37 15.70
C LYS A 518 19.62 26.15 15.63
N SER A 519 18.49 25.50 15.89
CA SER A 519 17.17 26.12 15.75
C SER A 519 16.90 27.15 16.85
N LEU A 520 17.31 26.87 18.09
CA LEU A 520 17.10 27.80 19.19
C LEU A 520 18.17 28.90 19.21
N THR A 521 19.45 28.53 19.32
CA THR A 521 20.58 29.44 19.59
C THR A 521 21.24 30.02 18.33
N GLY A 522 21.03 29.42 17.16
CA GLY A 522 21.76 29.74 15.93
C GLY A 522 23.15 29.10 15.81
N ASP A 523 23.66 28.43 16.85
CA ASP A 523 24.98 27.79 16.85
C ASP A 523 25.02 26.60 15.87
N LYS A 524 26.13 26.49 15.11
CA LYS A 524 26.35 25.50 14.05
C LYS A 524 27.50 24.53 14.36
N ARG A 525 28.09 24.60 15.56
CA ARG A 525 29.16 23.69 16.01
C ARG A 525 28.64 22.26 16.10
N ALA A 526 29.49 21.30 15.71
CA ALA A 526 29.14 19.88 15.76
C ALA A 526 28.86 19.42 17.20
N ILE A 527 27.76 18.68 17.41
CA ILE A 527 27.27 18.31 18.75
C ILE A 527 28.33 17.57 19.59
N THR A 528 29.18 16.76 18.95
CA THR A 528 30.30 16.03 19.59
C THR A 528 31.37 16.95 20.19
N LYS A 529 31.51 18.20 19.72
CA LYS A 529 32.50 19.18 20.19
C LYS A 529 31.97 20.16 21.25
N ILE A 530 30.65 20.36 21.29
CA ILE A 530 29.99 21.38 22.12
C ILE A 530 29.11 20.78 23.24
N ARG A 531 28.82 19.47 23.21
CA ARG A 531 28.08 18.80 24.30
C ARG A 531 28.72 19.02 25.68
N GLY A 532 27.89 19.20 26.69
CA GLY A 532 28.34 19.42 28.07
C GLY A 532 28.93 20.80 28.37
N GLN A 533 29.00 21.70 27.38
CA GLN A 533 29.40 23.09 27.61
C GLN A 533 28.17 23.92 27.99
N TRP A 534 28.31 24.75 29.02
CA TRP A 534 27.31 25.75 29.35
C TRP A 534 27.35 26.91 28.35
N LEU A 535 26.17 27.32 27.89
CA LEU A 535 25.92 28.49 27.06
C LEU A 535 24.89 29.36 27.78
N GLU A 536 24.93 30.67 27.57
CA GLU A 536 23.81 31.55 27.94
C GLU A 536 22.99 31.90 26.70
N TRP A 537 21.68 31.86 26.83
CA TRP A 537 20.74 32.25 25.77
C TRP A 537 19.45 32.78 26.41
N GLU A 538 19.07 34.00 26.06
CA GLU A 538 17.87 34.70 26.58
C GLU A 538 17.71 34.61 28.11
N GLY A 539 18.80 34.86 28.85
CA GLY A 539 18.84 34.84 30.32
C GLY A 539 18.80 33.45 30.97
N ARG A 540 18.92 32.37 30.18
CA ARG A 540 18.79 30.97 30.62
C ARG A 540 20.05 30.18 30.28
N LEU A 541 20.37 29.18 31.11
CA LEU A 541 21.53 28.30 30.91
C LEU A 541 21.18 27.20 29.92
N CYS A 542 21.74 27.25 28.72
CA CYS A 542 21.60 26.19 27.72
C CYS A 542 22.76 25.19 27.81
N MET A 543 22.46 23.89 27.71
CA MET A 543 23.46 22.84 27.50
C MET A 543 23.13 22.02 26.25
N PRO A 544 24.02 21.99 25.24
CA PRO A 544 23.92 21.05 24.12
C PRO A 544 24.17 19.62 24.62
N ILE A 545 23.37 18.67 24.14
CA ILE A 545 23.36 17.30 24.64
C ILE A 545 23.18 16.29 23.49
N PHE A 546 23.66 15.05 23.64
CA PHE A 546 23.45 14.02 22.62
C PHE A 546 21.97 13.65 22.50
N HIS A 547 21.44 13.63 21.27
CA HIS A 547 20.08 13.16 21.03
C HIS A 547 19.95 11.68 21.41
N PRO A 548 18.96 11.25 22.22
CA PRO A 548 18.84 9.87 22.70
C PRO A 548 18.86 8.81 21.58
N SER A 549 18.31 9.10 20.40
CA SER A 549 18.37 8.19 19.23
C SER A 549 19.79 7.92 18.71
N TYR A 550 20.74 8.85 18.91
CA TYR A 550 22.16 8.63 18.62
C TYR A 550 22.80 7.69 19.65
N LEU A 551 22.41 7.80 20.92
CA LEU A 551 22.86 6.93 22.02
C LEU A 551 22.28 5.52 21.94
N LEU A 552 21.09 5.34 21.34
CA LEU A 552 20.57 4.01 21.00
C LEU A 552 21.43 3.31 19.95
N ARG A 553 21.90 4.06 18.93
CA ARG A 553 22.80 3.53 17.88
C ARG A 553 24.25 3.31 18.33
N ASN A 554 24.67 3.91 19.44
CA ASN A 554 26.02 3.80 20.00
C ASN A 554 25.95 3.18 21.41
N PRO A 555 25.81 1.84 21.53
CA PRO A 555 25.34 1.23 22.76
C PRO A 555 26.36 1.15 23.91
N SER A 556 27.67 1.31 23.65
CA SER A 556 28.76 1.16 24.64
C SER A 556 28.60 2.09 25.86
N LYS A 557 29.05 1.60 27.02
CA LYS A 557 29.09 2.32 28.31
C LYS A 557 30.53 2.65 28.77
N GLU A 558 31.53 2.36 27.95
CA GLU A 558 32.95 2.51 28.30
C GLU A 558 33.33 3.99 28.54
N ARG A 559 34.43 4.22 29.26
CA ARG A 559 34.93 5.58 29.51
C ARG A 559 35.24 6.27 28.17
N GLY A 560 34.64 7.43 27.94
CA GLY A 560 34.71 8.17 26.68
C GLY A 560 33.63 7.82 25.65
N SER A 561 32.78 6.81 25.89
CA SER A 561 31.66 6.48 24.99
C SER A 561 30.60 7.61 24.98
N PRO A 562 29.76 7.71 23.93
CA PRO A 562 28.68 8.69 23.89
C PRO A 562 27.72 8.63 25.08
N LYS A 563 27.44 7.44 25.63
CA LYS A 563 26.58 7.29 26.81
C LYS A 563 27.28 7.73 28.10
N TRP A 564 28.57 7.44 28.23
CA TRP A 564 29.35 7.89 29.38
C TRP A 564 29.46 9.42 29.40
N LEU A 565 29.73 10.04 28.25
CA LEU A 565 29.75 11.51 28.08
C LEU A 565 28.38 12.13 28.39
N MET A 566 27.29 11.58 27.86
CA MET A 566 25.92 12.02 28.16
C MET A 566 25.59 11.95 29.66
N TRP A 567 26.07 10.93 30.36
CA TRP A 567 25.86 10.80 31.80
C TRP A 567 26.60 11.90 32.57
N GLN A 568 27.83 12.24 32.18
CA GLN A 568 28.55 13.38 32.74
C GLN A 568 27.83 14.72 32.50
N ASP A 569 27.27 14.93 31.30
CA ASP A 569 26.49 16.13 30.96
C ASP A 569 25.32 16.29 31.94
N ILE A 570 24.57 15.21 32.16
CA ILE A 570 23.38 15.20 33.01
C ILE A 570 23.71 15.25 34.51
N GLN A 571 24.89 14.75 34.93
CA GLN A 571 25.44 15.03 36.26
C GLN A 571 25.76 16.53 36.46
N ALA A 572 26.36 17.19 35.46
CA ALA A 572 26.64 18.62 35.52
C ALA A 572 25.34 19.45 35.55
N VAL A 573 24.32 19.05 34.79
CA VAL A 573 22.98 19.65 34.85
C VAL A 573 22.36 19.52 36.25
N ARG A 574 22.44 18.33 36.87
CA ARG A 574 21.92 18.13 38.23
C ARG A 574 22.64 19.01 39.24
N ALA A 575 23.97 19.03 39.20
CA ALA A 575 24.78 19.87 40.09
C ALA A 575 24.43 21.37 39.94
N LYS A 576 24.22 21.85 38.71
CA LYS A 576 23.83 23.25 38.46
C LYS A 576 22.40 23.56 38.91
N LEU A 577 21.47 22.60 38.81
CA LEU A 577 20.13 22.76 39.38
C LEU A 577 20.17 22.86 40.91
N ASP A 578 20.99 22.03 41.57
CA ASP A 578 21.17 22.07 43.04
C ASP A 578 21.94 23.30 43.53
N GLU A 579 22.69 23.97 42.65
CA GLU A 579 23.27 25.30 42.90
C GLU A 579 22.17 26.37 42.86
N ILE A 580 21.39 26.42 41.77
CA ILE A 580 20.28 27.38 41.60
C ILE A 580 19.25 27.26 42.73
N ARG A 581 18.90 26.03 43.14
CA ARG A 581 18.00 25.72 44.26
C ARG A 581 18.53 26.14 45.66
N LYS A 582 19.76 26.63 45.78
CA LYS A 582 20.34 27.21 47.01
C LYS A 582 20.49 28.73 46.94
N THR A 583 20.25 29.32 45.77
CA THR A 583 20.37 30.76 45.49
C THR A 583 19.01 31.41 45.19
N THR A 584 17.94 30.63 45.30
CA THR A 584 16.52 31.01 45.11
C THR A 584 15.74 30.64 46.36
#